data_AF-A0A1F1I5A6-F1
#
_entry.id   AF-A0A1F1I5A6-F1
#
_cell.length_a   1.000
_cell.length_b   1.000
_cell.length_c   1.000
_cell.angle_alpha   90.00
_cell.angle_beta   90.00
_cell.angle_gamma   90.00
#
_symmetry.space_group_name_H-M   'P 1'
#
loop_
_entity.id
_entity.type
_entity.pdbx_description
1 polymer ?
#
loop_
_entity_poly.entity_id
_entity_poly.type
_entity_poly.pdbx_seq_one_letter_code
_entity_poly.pdbx_strand_id
1 'polypeptide(L)'
;MTHVASRARVSKKAFVVFAVVALTMILLAVMVMFRGMVDEGRRMQIVEVVDGTTVKINAHGEEKLVKMAGLTAGPRNPDGLRVGPALCMGEKSYVWLRDRLVAGATAVVDIEEVDGEEYATFRMAGEDVNLAMIEEGMAAPTGIGVGEAEASEMRSVNEKAYTRNIGLYDLEERCTVNSELYEAEYALDVISDDVEPSIAKIDEKSVELGQAVDNVRLVQEDIHNLDPEGTDFVNTVWGPSKDLLVAEADEIADRGMKRLRDLNDRRNEIYSR
;
A
#
# COMPACT_ATOMS: atom_id res chain seq x y z
N MET A 1 66.45 -25.72 52.29
CA MET A 1 65.79 -25.05 51.15
C MET A 1 64.48 -24.47 51.65
N THR A 2 64.44 -23.16 51.91
CA THR A 2 63.25 -22.44 52.37
C THR A 2 62.57 -21.78 51.17
N HIS A 3 61.41 -22.28 50.77
CA HIS A 3 60.56 -21.61 49.79
C HIS A 3 59.97 -20.35 50.44
N VAL A 4 60.48 -19.18 50.05
CA VAL A 4 59.86 -17.88 50.36
C VAL A 4 58.67 -17.72 49.43
N ALA A 5 57.46 -17.92 49.94
CA ALA A 5 56.23 -17.57 49.25
C ALA A 5 56.14 -16.03 49.19
N SER A 6 56.47 -15.45 48.04
CA SER A 6 56.25 -14.02 47.78
C SER A 6 54.74 -13.75 47.73
N ARG A 7 54.16 -13.27 48.84
CA ARG A 7 52.83 -12.65 48.85
C ARG A 7 52.94 -11.33 48.06
N ALA A 8 52.58 -11.37 46.78
CA ALA A 8 52.38 -10.17 45.99
C ALA A 8 51.28 -9.33 46.63
N ARG A 9 51.64 -8.20 47.26
CA ARG A 9 50.67 -7.20 47.72
C ARG A 9 50.13 -6.47 46.50
N VAL A 10 48.97 -6.91 46.02
CA VAL A 10 48.23 -6.17 45.00
C VAL A 10 47.87 -4.80 45.56
N SER A 11 48.30 -3.75 44.87
CA SER A 11 47.95 -2.37 45.21
C SER A 11 46.42 -2.21 45.26
N LYS A 12 45.87 -1.60 46.32
CA LYS A 12 44.42 -1.33 46.42
C LYS A 12 43.87 -0.63 45.17
N LYS A 13 44.68 0.21 44.50
CA LYS A 13 44.31 0.87 43.24
C LYS A 13 44.16 -0.11 42.08
N ALA A 14 45.04 -1.11 41.99
CA ALA A 14 44.94 -2.16 40.97
C ALA A 14 43.71 -3.07 41.22
N PHE A 15 43.37 -3.32 42.48
CA PHE A 15 42.16 -4.07 42.84
C PHE A 15 40.88 -3.31 42.50
N VAL A 16 40.83 -2.00 42.74
CA VAL A 16 39.67 -1.15 42.37
C VAL A 16 39.50 -1.09 40.85
N VAL A 17 40.58 -0.90 40.08
CA VAL A 17 40.51 -0.89 38.62
C VAL A 17 40.03 -2.24 38.09
N PHE A 18 40.56 -3.35 38.62
CA PHE A 18 40.11 -4.68 38.25
C PHE A 18 38.63 -4.92 38.57
N ALA A 19 38.16 -4.48 39.75
CA ALA A 19 36.76 -4.60 40.13
C ALA A 19 35.83 -3.79 39.20
N VAL A 20 36.23 -2.59 38.79
CA VAL A 20 35.46 -1.76 37.85
C VAL A 20 35.39 -2.42 36.47
N VAL A 21 36.51 -2.94 35.95
CA VAL A 21 36.54 -3.63 34.65
C VAL A 21 35.73 -4.93 34.67
N ALA A 22 35.80 -5.69 35.77
CA ALA A 22 34.99 -6.89 35.93
C ALA A 22 33.49 -6.55 35.98
N LEU A 23 33.11 -5.50 36.70
CA LEU A 23 31.72 -5.04 36.78
C LEU A 23 31.18 -4.59 35.40
N THR A 24 31.97 -3.84 34.63
CA THR A 24 31.56 -3.41 33.28
C THR A 24 31.44 -4.58 32.31
N MET A 25 32.35 -5.56 32.37
CA MET A 25 32.23 -6.78 31.56
C MET A 25 30.99 -7.61 31.91
N ILE A 26 30.65 -7.72 33.21
CA ILE A 26 29.43 -8.40 33.64
C ILE A 26 28.19 -7.66 33.13
N LEU A 27 28.15 -6.33 33.25
CA LEU A 27 27.03 -5.53 32.75
C LEU A 27 26.84 -5.67 31.23
N LEU A 28 27.93 -5.67 30.47
CA LEU A 28 27.90 -5.90 29.01
C LEU A 28 27.41 -7.31 28.68
N ALA A 29 27.90 -8.35 29.37
CA ALA A 29 27.47 -9.72 29.16
C ALA A 29 25.96 -9.90 29.45
N VAL A 30 25.47 -9.31 30.53
CA VAL A 30 24.05 -9.30 30.89
C VAL A 30 23.23 -8.59 29.80
N MET A 31 23.69 -7.44 29.31
CA MET A 31 23.01 -6.70 28.23
C MET A 31 22.93 -7.52 26.92
N VAL A 32 23.99 -8.27 26.58
CA VAL A 32 24.00 -9.17 25.41
C VAL A 32 23.03 -10.33 25.59
N MET A 33 22.97 -10.93 26.78
CA MET A 33 22.00 -12.01 27.09
C MET A 33 20.55 -11.52 26.96
N PHE A 34 20.23 -10.36 27.51
CA PHE A 34 18.88 -9.78 27.38
C PHE A 34 18.51 -9.48 25.92
N ARG A 35 19.46 -8.96 25.12
CA ARG A 35 19.24 -8.77 23.68
C ARG A 35 18.95 -10.08 22.97
N GLY A 36 19.73 -11.12 23.24
CA GLY A 36 19.55 -12.45 22.63
C GLY A 36 18.18 -13.05 22.93
N MET A 37 17.70 -12.93 24.19
CA MET A 37 16.37 -13.41 24.57
C MET A 37 15.23 -12.63 23.90
N VAL A 38 15.36 -11.31 23.76
CA VAL A 38 14.35 -10.48 23.08
C VAL A 38 14.29 -10.81 21.59
N ASP A 39 15.43 -10.97 20.94
CA ASP A 39 15.48 -11.33 19.52
C ASP A 39 14.93 -12.74 19.26
N GLU A 40 15.17 -13.69 20.17
CA GLU A 40 14.60 -15.04 20.07
C GLU A 40 13.08 -15.03 20.30
N GLY A 41 12.57 -14.18 21.21
CA GLY A 41 11.14 -14.01 21.45
C GLY A 41 10.36 -13.44 20.25
N ARG A 42 11.01 -12.65 19.39
CA ARG A 42 10.44 -12.05 18.18
C ARG A 42 10.53 -12.95 16.95
N ARG A 43 11.25 -14.07 17.04
CA ARG A 43 11.35 -15.02 15.93
C ARG A 43 10.16 -15.95 15.93
N MET A 44 9.31 -15.80 14.92
CA MET A 44 8.08 -16.58 14.77
C MET A 44 8.09 -17.30 13.43
N GLN A 45 7.48 -18.47 13.38
CA GLN A 45 7.36 -19.23 12.14
C GLN A 45 6.12 -18.79 11.39
N ILE A 46 6.25 -18.55 10.09
CA ILE A 46 5.11 -18.32 9.21
C ILE A 46 4.42 -19.67 8.97
N VAL A 47 3.12 -19.76 9.27
CA VAL A 47 2.31 -20.96 9.01
C VAL A 47 1.70 -20.87 7.63
N GLU A 48 0.98 -19.80 7.35
CA GLU A 48 0.39 -19.52 6.04
C GLU A 48 0.08 -18.02 5.91
N VAL A 49 0.09 -17.52 4.67
CA VAL A 49 -0.51 -16.24 4.34
C VAL A 49 -1.97 -16.50 3.98
N VAL A 50 -2.90 -15.77 4.58
CA VAL A 50 -4.35 -15.94 4.37
C VAL A 50 -4.83 -15.07 3.22
N ASP A 51 -4.43 -13.80 3.25
CA ASP A 51 -4.70 -12.78 2.24
C ASP A 51 -3.58 -11.72 2.21
N GLY A 52 -3.79 -10.62 1.48
CA GLY A 52 -2.81 -9.53 1.36
C GLY A 52 -2.58 -8.73 2.64
N THR A 53 -3.34 -8.95 3.71
CA THR A 53 -3.19 -8.22 4.99
C THR A 53 -3.16 -9.13 6.20
N THR A 54 -3.33 -10.44 6.06
CA THR A 54 -3.48 -11.36 7.18
C THR A 54 -2.53 -12.54 7.04
N VAL A 55 -1.76 -12.79 8.10
CA VAL A 55 -0.77 -13.86 8.17
C VAL A 55 -1.04 -14.71 9.41
N LYS A 56 -1.01 -16.03 9.22
CA LYS A 56 -1.01 -16.98 10.32
C LYS A 56 0.42 -17.28 10.71
N ILE A 57 0.73 -17.11 11.99
CA ILE A 57 2.05 -17.33 12.57
C ILE A 57 1.97 -18.36 13.69
N ASN A 58 3.09 -19.03 13.94
CA ASN A 58 3.31 -19.84 15.13
C ASN A 58 4.24 -19.06 16.06
N ALA A 59 3.66 -18.55 17.14
CA ALA A 59 4.37 -17.87 18.22
C ALA A 59 4.61 -18.89 19.35
N HIS A 60 5.79 -19.49 19.36
CA HIS A 60 6.25 -20.37 20.45
C HIS A 60 5.34 -21.58 20.75
N GLY A 61 4.76 -22.18 19.71
CA GLY A 61 3.89 -23.36 19.82
C GLY A 61 2.40 -23.05 19.73
N GLU A 62 2.02 -21.76 19.69
CA GLU A 62 0.64 -21.32 19.51
C GLU A 62 0.45 -20.69 18.13
N GLU A 63 -0.50 -21.22 17.36
CA GLU A 63 -0.87 -20.65 16.06
C GLU A 63 -1.90 -19.54 16.24
N LYS A 64 -1.64 -18.36 15.66
CA LYS A 64 -2.57 -17.23 15.68
C LYS A 64 -2.54 -16.43 14.39
N LEU A 65 -3.63 -15.70 14.15
CA LEU A 65 -3.78 -14.78 13.02
C LEU A 65 -3.39 -13.38 13.46
N VAL A 66 -2.54 -12.74 12.66
CA VAL A 66 -2.16 -11.34 12.85
C VAL A 66 -2.40 -10.58 11.55
N LYS A 67 -2.78 -9.31 11.68
CA LYS A 67 -2.91 -8.38 10.55
C LYS A 67 -1.56 -7.74 10.25
N MET A 68 -1.31 -7.36 9.01
CA MET A 68 -0.15 -6.57 8.62
C MET A 68 -0.30 -5.16 9.19
N ALA A 69 0.64 -4.73 10.02
CA ALA A 69 0.66 -3.41 10.59
C ALA A 69 0.96 -2.33 9.53
N GLY A 70 0.35 -1.17 9.69
CA GLY A 70 0.63 0.06 8.96
C GLY A 70 0.09 0.10 7.54
N LEU A 71 -0.57 -0.95 7.06
CA LEU A 71 -1.05 -1.05 5.68
C LEU A 71 -2.41 -1.71 5.54
N THR A 72 -3.02 -1.54 4.37
CA THR A 72 -4.19 -2.27 3.91
C THR A 72 -4.02 -2.66 2.43
N ALA A 73 -4.63 -3.76 2.02
CA ALA A 73 -4.62 -4.26 0.66
C ALA A 73 -6.03 -4.71 0.25
N GLY A 74 -6.25 -4.84 -1.06
CA GLY A 74 -7.55 -5.25 -1.59
C GLY A 74 -7.97 -6.62 -1.06
N PRO A 75 -9.26 -6.86 -0.79
CA PRO A 75 -9.75 -8.18 -0.46
C PRO A 75 -9.46 -9.19 -1.58
N ARG A 76 -9.21 -10.44 -1.22
CA ARG A 76 -9.00 -11.50 -2.22
C ARG A 76 -10.22 -11.70 -3.11
N ASN A 77 -9.95 -12.00 -4.38
CA ASN A 77 -10.96 -12.27 -5.39
C ASN A 77 -10.47 -13.41 -6.31
N PRO A 78 -10.40 -14.64 -5.79
CA PRO A 78 -9.76 -15.76 -6.48
C PRO A 78 -10.46 -16.17 -7.78
N ASP A 79 -11.77 -15.94 -7.88
CA ASP A 79 -12.55 -16.28 -9.08
C ASP A 79 -12.44 -15.21 -10.18
N GLY A 80 -11.91 -14.02 -9.87
CA GLY A 80 -11.80 -12.90 -10.81
C GLY A 80 -13.14 -12.37 -11.33
N LEU A 81 -14.27 -12.83 -10.77
CA LEU A 81 -15.62 -12.52 -11.27
C LEU A 81 -16.09 -11.11 -10.91
N ARG A 82 -15.41 -10.45 -9.98
CA ARG A 82 -15.65 -9.06 -9.58
C ARG A 82 -14.41 -8.24 -9.91
N VAL A 83 -14.58 -7.09 -10.53
CA VAL A 83 -13.48 -6.19 -10.87
C VAL A 83 -13.84 -4.78 -10.41
N GLY A 84 -12.82 -3.94 -10.24
CA GLY A 84 -12.97 -2.54 -9.86
C GLY A 84 -12.20 -2.17 -8.59
N PRO A 85 -12.23 -0.88 -8.21
CA PRO A 85 -11.38 -0.29 -7.19
C PRO A 85 -11.44 -1.01 -5.84
N ALA A 86 -12.62 -1.43 -5.41
CA ALA A 86 -12.84 -2.05 -4.09
C ALA A 86 -12.15 -3.41 -3.89
N LEU A 87 -11.74 -4.09 -4.97
CA LEU A 87 -11.07 -5.40 -4.93
C LEU A 87 -9.68 -5.34 -5.55
N CYS A 88 -9.21 -4.13 -5.86
CA CYS A 88 -8.04 -3.98 -6.69
C CYS A 88 -6.78 -4.54 -6.02
N MET A 89 -5.94 -5.20 -6.81
CA MET A 89 -4.71 -5.87 -6.40
C MET A 89 -4.88 -7.02 -5.39
N GLY A 90 -6.06 -7.34 -4.86
CA GLY A 90 -6.18 -8.25 -3.71
C GLY A 90 -5.55 -9.64 -3.88
N GLU A 91 -5.73 -10.28 -5.05
CA GLU A 91 -5.07 -11.57 -5.32
C GLU A 91 -3.57 -11.41 -5.61
N LYS A 92 -3.15 -10.32 -6.27
CA LYS A 92 -1.74 -10.01 -6.54
C LYS A 92 -0.98 -9.74 -5.24
N SER A 93 -1.57 -8.97 -4.32
CA SER A 93 -1.06 -8.68 -2.99
C SER A 93 -0.91 -9.95 -2.15
N TYR A 94 -1.91 -10.83 -2.19
CA TYR A 94 -1.83 -12.15 -1.55
C TYR A 94 -0.66 -12.99 -2.09
N VAL A 95 -0.54 -13.12 -3.42
CA VAL A 95 0.54 -13.87 -4.06
C VAL A 95 1.90 -13.27 -3.72
N TRP A 96 2.02 -11.95 -3.81
CA TRP A 96 3.24 -11.21 -3.48
C TRP A 96 3.70 -11.48 -2.05
N LEU A 97 2.77 -11.45 -1.09
CA LEU A 97 3.04 -11.68 0.32
C LEU A 97 3.38 -13.15 0.60
N ARG A 98 2.63 -14.09 0.03
CA ARG A 98 2.87 -15.54 0.15
C ARG A 98 4.27 -15.93 -0.34
N ASP A 99 4.70 -15.36 -1.46
CA ASP A 99 5.98 -15.71 -2.07
C ASP A 99 7.17 -15.15 -1.27
N ARG A 100 6.94 -14.16 -0.40
CA ARG A 100 7.94 -13.58 0.50
C ARG A 100 7.89 -14.18 1.90
N LEU A 101 6.71 -14.29 2.49
CA LEU A 101 6.46 -14.95 3.77
C LEU A 101 6.17 -16.44 3.54
N VAL A 102 7.19 -17.17 3.09
CA VAL A 102 7.05 -18.58 2.75
C VAL A 102 6.67 -19.41 3.98
N ALA A 103 5.66 -20.27 3.85
CA ALA A 103 5.24 -21.18 4.90
C ALA A 103 6.42 -22.04 5.41
N GLY A 104 6.54 -22.14 6.74
CA GLY A 104 7.63 -22.80 7.43
C GLY A 104 8.87 -21.93 7.66
N ALA A 105 9.00 -20.77 7.01
CA ALA A 105 10.10 -19.85 7.23
C ALA A 105 9.99 -19.14 8.59
N THR A 106 11.12 -18.69 9.12
CA THR A 106 11.16 -17.87 10.34
C THR A 106 11.35 -16.41 9.98
N ALA A 107 10.45 -15.55 10.47
CA ALA A 107 10.56 -14.09 10.37
C ALA A 107 10.83 -13.49 11.75
N VAL A 108 11.39 -12.28 11.77
CA VAL A 108 11.32 -11.42 12.96
C VAL A 108 9.98 -10.69 12.88
N VAL A 109 9.17 -10.85 13.92
CA VAL A 109 7.80 -10.33 13.97
C VAL A 109 7.67 -9.47 15.22
N ASP A 110 7.24 -8.23 15.02
CA ASP A 110 6.81 -7.33 16.10
C ASP A 110 5.30 -7.26 16.08
N ILE A 111 4.66 -7.55 17.22
CA ILE A 111 3.21 -7.53 17.35
C ILE A 111 2.83 -6.37 18.26
N GLU A 112 1.86 -5.57 17.82
CA GLU A 112 1.21 -4.51 18.56
C GLU A 112 -0.30 -4.80 18.62
N GLU A 113 -0.91 -4.62 19.79
CA GLU A 113 -2.36 -4.78 19.95
C GLU A 113 -3.04 -3.41 19.84
N VAL A 114 -3.99 -3.30 18.91
CA VAL A 114 -4.80 -2.09 18.70
C VAL A 114 -6.27 -2.49 18.71
N ASP A 115 -7.04 -1.93 19.63
CA ASP A 115 -8.48 -2.19 19.79
C ASP A 115 -8.86 -3.69 19.87
N GLY A 116 -7.98 -4.50 20.49
CA GLY A 116 -8.17 -5.94 20.65
C GLY A 116 -7.83 -6.77 19.41
N GLU A 117 -7.24 -6.17 18.39
CA GLU A 117 -6.70 -6.85 17.22
C GLU A 117 -5.16 -6.78 17.22
N GLU A 118 -4.52 -7.89 16.84
CA GLU A 118 -3.06 -7.97 16.73
C GLU A 118 -2.59 -7.56 15.33
N TYR A 119 -1.77 -6.51 15.28
CA TYR A 119 -1.09 -6.03 14.07
C TYR A 119 0.39 -6.35 14.17
N ALA A 120 1.00 -6.73 13.05
CA ALA A 120 2.37 -7.19 13.01
C ALA A 120 3.20 -6.58 11.88
N THR A 121 4.43 -6.20 12.20
CA THR A 121 5.47 -5.92 11.20
C THR A 121 6.33 -7.16 11.01
N PHE A 122 6.68 -7.44 9.76
CA PHE A 122 7.43 -8.64 9.38
C PHE A 122 8.76 -8.25 8.77
N ARG A 123 9.85 -8.77 9.34
CA ARG A 123 11.18 -8.67 8.77
C ARG A 123 11.71 -10.04 8.37
N MET A 124 12.00 -10.21 7.08
CA MET A 124 12.54 -11.46 6.53
C MET A 124 13.82 -11.18 5.76
N ALA A 125 14.86 -11.97 6.02
CA ALA A 125 16.20 -11.77 5.43
C ALA A 125 16.80 -10.34 5.58
N GLY A 126 16.32 -9.58 6.56
CA GLY A 126 16.73 -8.18 6.80
C GLY A 126 15.86 -7.13 6.11
N GLU A 127 14.90 -7.53 5.28
CA GLU A 127 13.98 -6.65 4.58
C GLU A 127 12.67 -6.50 5.36
N ASP A 128 12.13 -5.28 5.38
CA ASP A 128 10.81 -4.97 5.93
C ASP A 128 9.73 -5.29 4.89
N VAL A 129 8.95 -6.33 5.16
CA VAL A 129 7.97 -6.85 4.22
C VAL A 129 6.77 -5.91 4.11
N ASN A 130 6.36 -5.26 5.21
CA ASN A 130 5.25 -4.32 5.22
C ASN A 130 5.57 -3.09 4.35
N LEU A 131 6.75 -2.51 4.55
CA LEU A 131 7.19 -1.36 3.78
C LEU A 131 7.40 -1.69 2.30
N ALA A 132 8.02 -2.85 2.01
CA ALA A 132 8.23 -3.30 0.63
C ALA A 132 6.91 -3.56 -0.12
N MET A 133 5.86 -3.97 0.59
CA MET A 133 4.55 -4.18 0.00
C MET A 133 3.91 -2.87 -0.47
N ILE A 134 4.08 -1.79 0.31
CA ILE A 134 3.67 -0.44 -0.08
C ILE A 134 4.55 0.09 -1.23
N GLU A 135 5.86 -0.15 -1.17
CA GLU A 135 6.81 0.31 -2.21
C GLU A 135 6.49 -0.26 -3.60
N GLU A 136 6.03 -1.50 -3.65
CA GLU A 136 5.63 -2.19 -4.88
C GLU A 136 4.19 -1.87 -5.31
N GLY A 137 3.49 -0.96 -4.60
CA GLY A 137 2.11 -0.59 -4.88
C GLY A 137 1.11 -1.73 -4.64
N MET A 138 1.44 -2.71 -3.79
CA MET A 138 0.55 -3.84 -3.47
C MET A 138 -0.40 -3.52 -2.30
N ALA A 139 -0.12 -2.46 -1.55
CA ALA A 139 -0.88 -2.03 -0.37
C ALA A 139 -0.80 -0.51 -0.22
N ALA A 140 -1.79 0.08 0.45
CA ALA A 140 -1.80 1.48 0.83
C ALA A 140 -1.55 1.64 2.34
N PRO A 141 -0.91 2.73 2.77
CA PRO A 141 -0.60 2.96 4.18
C PRO A 141 -1.84 3.34 4.99
N THR A 142 -1.96 2.77 6.20
CA THR A 142 -3.02 3.12 7.18
C THR A 142 -2.45 3.72 8.47
N GLY A 143 -1.19 3.41 8.81
CA GLY A 143 -0.58 3.77 10.09
C GLY A 143 -1.10 2.99 11.30
N ILE A 144 -2.04 2.06 11.13
CA ILE A 144 -2.60 1.27 12.24
C ILE A 144 -1.58 0.25 12.74
N GLY A 145 -1.33 0.18 14.05
CA GLY A 145 -0.38 -0.79 14.62
C GLY A 145 1.09 -0.45 14.40
N VAL A 146 1.40 0.79 13.99
CA VAL A 146 2.77 1.31 13.89
C VAL A 146 2.89 2.70 14.53
N GLY A 147 4.11 3.10 14.89
CA GLY A 147 4.37 4.45 15.43
C GLY A 147 4.44 5.52 14.34
N GLU A 148 4.33 6.80 14.73
CA GLU A 148 4.31 7.94 13.79
C GLU A 148 5.52 7.99 12.84
N ALA A 149 6.71 7.63 13.32
CA ALA A 149 7.91 7.61 12.48
C ALA A 149 7.81 6.60 11.33
N GLU A 150 7.29 5.41 11.62
CA GLU A 150 7.10 4.33 10.65
C GLU A 150 5.91 4.63 9.73
N ALA A 151 4.80 5.14 10.27
CA ALA A 151 3.67 5.61 9.47
C ALA A 151 4.07 6.72 8.48
N SER A 152 4.98 7.62 8.87
CA SER A 152 5.53 8.66 8.00
C SER A 152 6.42 8.08 6.89
N GLU A 153 7.26 7.10 7.22
CA GLU A 153 8.09 6.38 6.25
C GLU A 153 7.23 5.63 5.22
N MET A 154 6.20 4.91 5.68
CA MET A 154 5.23 4.22 4.84
C MET A 154 4.51 5.17 3.87
N ARG A 155 4.07 6.35 4.34
CA ARG A 155 3.49 7.39 3.47
C ARG A 155 4.49 7.89 2.42
N SER A 156 5.74 8.12 2.82
CA SER A 156 6.78 8.55 1.88
C SER A 156 7.10 7.52 0.81
N VAL A 157 7.10 6.23 1.16
CA VAL A 157 7.29 5.13 0.21
C VAL A 157 6.07 5.00 -0.72
N ASN A 158 4.85 5.16 -0.19
CA ASN A 158 3.64 5.17 -0.99
C ASN A 158 3.63 6.29 -2.04
N GLU A 159 4.10 7.49 -1.68
CA GLU A 159 4.24 8.61 -2.63
C GLU A 159 5.16 8.26 -3.81
N LYS A 160 6.19 7.44 -3.58
CA LYS A 160 7.06 6.94 -4.67
C LYS A 160 6.32 5.94 -5.56
N ALA A 161 5.52 5.04 -4.98
CA ALA A 161 4.69 4.10 -5.75
C ALA A 161 3.68 4.86 -6.62
N TYR A 162 3.01 5.86 -6.04
CA TYR A 162 2.12 6.78 -6.76
C TYR A 162 2.83 7.49 -7.91
N THR A 163 3.97 8.13 -7.64
CA THR A 163 4.74 8.87 -8.67
C THR A 163 5.27 7.96 -9.79
N ARG A 164 5.50 6.67 -9.49
CA ARG A 164 5.97 5.68 -10.45
C ARG A 164 4.82 5.01 -11.22
N ASN A 165 3.56 5.28 -10.88
CA ASN A 165 2.36 4.64 -11.44
C ASN A 165 2.46 3.11 -11.42
N ILE A 166 2.68 2.53 -10.24
CA ILE A 166 2.78 1.07 -10.08
C ILE A 166 1.71 0.52 -9.15
N GLY A 167 1.31 -0.74 -9.39
CA GLY A 167 0.34 -1.45 -8.57
C GLY A 167 -1.00 -0.72 -8.49
N LEU A 168 -1.41 -0.31 -7.29
CA LEU A 168 -2.66 0.44 -7.03
C LEU A 168 -2.79 1.77 -7.79
N TYR A 169 -1.69 2.26 -8.36
CA TYR A 169 -1.62 3.53 -9.10
C TYR A 169 -1.28 3.33 -10.58
N ASP A 170 -1.22 2.08 -11.05
CA ASP A 170 -0.91 1.74 -12.43
C ASP A 170 -2.14 1.97 -13.34
N LEU A 171 -1.90 2.57 -14.51
CA LEU A 171 -2.91 2.78 -15.55
C LEU A 171 -3.20 1.52 -16.35
N GLU A 172 -2.27 0.55 -16.37
CA GLU A 172 -2.48 -0.75 -17.01
C GLU A 172 -3.25 -1.73 -16.11
N GLU A 173 -3.34 -1.42 -14.81
CA GLU A 173 -4.14 -2.19 -13.87
C GLU A 173 -5.61 -1.76 -13.92
N ARG A 174 -6.40 -2.48 -14.71
CA ARG A 174 -7.83 -2.17 -14.98
C ARG A 174 -8.73 -2.01 -13.76
N CYS A 175 -8.32 -2.50 -12.59
CA CYS A 175 -9.11 -2.33 -11.38
C CYS A 175 -8.87 -1.00 -10.67
N THR A 176 -7.92 -0.17 -11.11
CA THR A 176 -7.60 1.10 -10.44
C THR A 176 -8.53 2.22 -10.91
N VAL A 177 -8.77 3.20 -10.02
CA VAL A 177 -9.49 4.44 -10.37
C VAL A 177 -8.78 5.18 -11.50
N ASN A 178 -7.43 5.17 -11.47
CA ASN A 178 -6.60 5.77 -12.52
C ASN A 178 -6.84 5.12 -13.89
N SER A 179 -6.92 3.79 -13.96
CA SER A 179 -7.24 3.08 -15.20
C SER A 179 -8.67 3.33 -15.67
N GLU A 180 -9.64 3.39 -14.76
CA GLU A 180 -11.04 3.69 -15.13
C GLU A 180 -11.17 5.08 -15.76
N LEU A 181 -10.50 6.08 -15.19
CA LEU A 181 -10.47 7.44 -15.73
C LEU A 181 -9.77 7.49 -17.10
N TYR A 182 -8.61 6.83 -17.21
CA TYR A 182 -7.86 6.75 -18.46
C TYR A 182 -8.63 6.04 -19.58
N GLU A 183 -9.30 4.92 -19.27
CA GLU A 183 -10.11 4.20 -20.26
C GLU A 183 -11.31 5.05 -20.73
N ALA A 184 -11.94 5.81 -19.82
CA ALA A 184 -13.02 6.72 -20.15
C ALA A 184 -12.55 7.90 -21.02
N GLU A 185 -11.41 8.50 -20.69
CA GLU A 185 -10.77 9.54 -21.51
C GLU A 185 -10.42 9.01 -22.90
N TYR A 186 -9.76 7.85 -22.97
CA TYR A 186 -9.38 7.24 -24.24
C TYR A 186 -10.61 6.97 -25.12
N ALA A 187 -11.69 6.43 -24.55
CA ALA A 187 -12.95 6.20 -25.26
C ALA A 187 -13.55 7.51 -25.82
N LEU A 188 -13.40 8.63 -25.10
CA LEU A 188 -13.80 9.94 -25.58
C LEU A 188 -12.90 10.42 -26.73
N ASP A 189 -11.59 10.30 -26.58
CA ASP A 189 -10.59 10.86 -27.51
C ASP A 189 -10.50 10.12 -28.85
N VAL A 190 -10.82 8.83 -28.90
CA VAL A 190 -10.82 8.07 -30.16
C VAL A 190 -11.99 8.45 -31.09
N ILE A 191 -13.02 9.10 -30.58
CA ILE A 191 -14.15 9.58 -31.39
C ILE A 191 -13.66 10.76 -32.22
N SER A 192 -13.70 10.64 -33.55
CA SER A 192 -13.29 11.74 -34.44
C SER A 192 -14.27 12.93 -34.40
N ASP A 193 -13.73 14.15 -34.44
CA ASP A 193 -14.49 15.40 -34.61
C ASP A 193 -14.95 15.63 -36.07
N ASP A 194 -14.37 14.88 -37.01
CA ASP A 194 -14.75 14.92 -38.41
C ASP A 194 -16.10 14.21 -38.60
N VAL A 195 -17.09 14.96 -39.05
CA VAL A 195 -18.42 14.43 -39.38
C VAL A 195 -18.94 15.12 -40.63
N GLU A 196 -19.55 14.32 -41.51
CA GLU A 196 -20.22 14.80 -42.72
C GLU A 196 -21.29 15.84 -42.33
N PRO A 197 -21.40 16.98 -43.05
CA PRO A 197 -22.35 18.04 -42.74
C PRO A 197 -23.79 17.67 -43.15
N SER A 198 -24.34 16.65 -42.51
CA SER A 198 -25.76 16.28 -42.60
C SER A 198 -26.34 16.08 -41.20
N ILE A 199 -27.62 16.41 -41.01
CA ILE A 199 -28.30 16.27 -39.72
C ILE A 199 -28.20 14.83 -39.21
N ALA A 200 -28.48 13.85 -40.07
CA ALA A 200 -28.44 12.43 -39.69
C ALA A 200 -27.05 11.99 -39.20
N LYS A 201 -25.97 12.48 -39.83
CA LYS A 201 -24.60 12.11 -39.44
C LYS A 201 -24.14 12.83 -38.17
N ILE A 202 -24.55 14.08 -37.98
CA ILE A 202 -24.29 14.82 -36.74
C ILE A 202 -25.06 14.20 -35.57
N ASP A 203 -26.32 13.82 -35.76
CA ASP A 203 -27.13 13.16 -34.72
C ASP A 203 -26.50 11.81 -34.32
N GLU A 204 -26.08 10.98 -35.30
CA GLU A 204 -25.37 9.71 -35.07
C GLU A 204 -24.09 9.93 -34.24
N LYS A 205 -23.27 10.90 -34.62
CA LYS A 205 -22.04 11.26 -33.91
C LYS A 205 -22.31 11.81 -32.50
N SER A 206 -23.40 12.57 -32.33
CA SER A 206 -23.76 13.16 -31.03
C SER A 206 -24.18 12.08 -30.03
N VAL A 207 -24.83 11.00 -30.49
CA VAL A 207 -25.16 9.85 -29.63
C VAL A 207 -23.89 9.11 -29.20
N GLU A 208 -22.98 8.81 -30.14
CA GLU A 208 -21.70 8.16 -29.84
C GLU A 208 -20.87 8.97 -28.84
N LEU A 209 -20.72 10.28 -29.10
CA LEU A 209 -20.01 11.18 -28.19
C LEU A 209 -20.72 11.32 -26.84
N GLY A 210 -22.06 11.39 -26.84
CA GLY A 210 -22.87 11.47 -25.63
C GLY A 210 -22.63 10.27 -24.70
N GLN A 211 -22.58 9.07 -25.26
CA GLN A 211 -22.28 7.84 -24.50
C GLN A 211 -20.87 7.87 -23.89
N ALA A 212 -19.86 8.34 -24.63
CA ALA A 212 -18.51 8.47 -24.09
C ALA A 212 -18.44 9.51 -22.97
N VAL A 213 -19.12 10.65 -23.13
CA VAL A 213 -19.21 11.68 -22.07
C VAL A 213 -19.94 11.14 -20.84
N ASP A 214 -21.03 10.39 -21.01
CA ASP A 214 -21.74 9.78 -19.89
C ASP A 214 -20.83 8.80 -19.13
N ASN A 215 -20.00 8.01 -19.82
CA ASN A 215 -19.01 7.12 -19.17
C ASN A 215 -17.98 7.92 -18.34
N VAL A 216 -17.42 9.01 -18.89
CA VAL A 216 -16.52 9.90 -18.14
C VAL A 216 -17.21 10.45 -16.89
N ARG A 217 -18.48 10.85 -17.02
CA ARG A 217 -19.25 11.42 -15.90
C ARG A 217 -19.57 10.40 -14.81
N LEU A 218 -19.73 9.12 -15.14
CA LEU A 218 -19.88 8.06 -14.15
C LEU A 218 -18.60 7.89 -13.33
N VAL A 219 -17.44 7.82 -13.98
CA VAL A 219 -16.14 7.76 -13.29
C VAL A 219 -15.88 9.03 -12.47
N GLN A 220 -16.22 10.20 -13.02
CA GLN A 220 -16.17 11.47 -12.30
C GLN A 220 -17.03 11.43 -11.03
N GLU A 221 -18.26 10.92 -11.09
CA GLU A 221 -19.13 10.79 -9.92
C GLU A 221 -18.49 9.91 -8.84
N ASP A 222 -17.91 8.77 -9.23
CA ASP A 222 -17.19 7.87 -8.31
C ASP A 222 -15.98 8.56 -7.66
N ILE A 223 -15.20 9.32 -8.43
CA ILE A 223 -14.06 10.12 -7.94
C ILE A 223 -14.54 11.23 -6.97
N HIS A 224 -15.63 11.93 -7.30
CA HIS A 224 -16.20 12.97 -6.44
C HIS A 224 -16.74 12.39 -5.12
N ASN A 225 -17.15 11.12 -5.12
CA ASN A 225 -17.62 10.41 -3.94
C ASN A 225 -16.49 9.86 -3.04
N LEU A 226 -15.22 9.94 -3.46
CA LEU A 226 -14.10 9.58 -2.60
C LEU A 226 -14.13 10.43 -1.32
N ASP A 227 -13.86 9.82 -0.18
CA ASP A 227 -13.73 10.48 1.11
C ASP A 227 -12.27 10.41 1.56
N PRO A 228 -11.51 11.52 1.55
CA PRO A 228 -10.13 11.54 2.03
C PRO A 228 -9.96 11.14 3.50
N GLU A 229 -11.04 11.21 4.29
CA GLU A 229 -11.08 10.76 5.70
C GLU A 229 -11.70 9.36 5.85
N GLY A 230 -12.16 8.77 4.74
CA GLY A 230 -12.76 7.44 4.72
C GLY A 230 -11.75 6.34 5.03
N THR A 231 -12.21 5.31 5.74
CA THR A 231 -11.35 4.22 6.25
C THR A 231 -11.51 2.90 5.50
N ASP A 232 -12.44 2.82 4.54
CA ASP A 232 -12.49 1.67 3.64
C ASP A 232 -11.32 1.69 2.65
N PHE A 233 -11.14 0.57 1.97
CA PHE A 233 -10.01 0.35 1.07
C PHE A 233 -9.91 1.40 -0.04
N VAL A 234 -11.01 1.73 -0.71
CA VAL A 234 -10.99 2.66 -1.85
C VAL A 234 -10.58 4.05 -1.39
N ASN A 235 -11.17 4.51 -0.28
CA ASN A 235 -10.86 5.81 0.30
C ASN A 235 -9.42 5.89 0.84
N THR A 236 -8.90 4.80 1.42
CA THR A 236 -7.51 4.75 1.88
C THR A 236 -6.51 4.86 0.71
N VAL A 237 -6.80 4.23 -0.43
CA VAL A 237 -5.88 4.18 -1.57
C VAL A 237 -5.92 5.47 -2.38
N TRP A 238 -7.11 5.94 -2.78
CA TRP A 238 -7.29 7.04 -3.74
C TRP A 238 -7.83 8.33 -3.12
N GLY A 239 -8.39 8.29 -1.90
CA GLY A 239 -8.88 9.47 -1.18
C GLY A 239 -7.82 10.58 -1.02
N PRO A 240 -6.55 10.27 -0.67
CA PRO A 240 -5.49 11.27 -0.59
C PRO A 240 -5.21 12.01 -1.90
N SER A 241 -5.53 11.41 -3.04
CA SER A 241 -5.34 11.99 -4.38
C SER A 241 -6.63 12.55 -4.98
N LYS A 242 -7.72 12.64 -4.19
CA LYS A 242 -9.04 13.07 -4.67
C LYS A 242 -8.99 14.38 -5.44
N ASP A 243 -8.35 15.41 -4.89
CA ASP A 243 -8.32 16.74 -5.53
C ASP A 243 -7.66 16.72 -6.92
N LEU A 244 -6.62 15.90 -7.09
CA LEU A 244 -5.95 15.73 -8.39
C LEU A 244 -6.83 14.95 -9.37
N LEU A 245 -7.43 13.85 -8.92
CA LEU A 245 -8.34 13.04 -9.72
C LEU A 245 -9.60 13.81 -10.14
N VAL A 246 -10.15 14.64 -9.24
CA VAL A 246 -11.29 15.53 -9.53
C VAL A 246 -10.90 16.55 -10.60
N ALA A 247 -9.74 17.20 -10.46
CA ALA A 247 -9.30 18.19 -11.44
C ALA A 247 -9.15 17.58 -12.84
N GLU A 248 -8.59 16.38 -12.92
CA GLU A 248 -8.42 15.63 -14.17
C GLU A 248 -9.78 15.20 -14.75
N ALA A 249 -10.65 14.59 -13.95
CA ALA A 249 -11.97 14.15 -14.39
C ALA A 249 -12.87 15.32 -14.84
N ASP A 250 -12.84 16.45 -14.13
CA ASP A 250 -13.56 17.67 -14.49
C ASP A 250 -13.08 18.23 -15.83
N GLU A 251 -11.76 18.24 -16.07
CA GLU A 251 -11.19 18.68 -17.34
C GLU A 251 -11.67 17.79 -18.51
N ILE A 252 -11.60 16.46 -18.35
CA ILE A 252 -12.02 15.50 -19.37
C ILE A 252 -13.53 15.67 -19.67
N ALA A 253 -14.36 15.77 -18.62
CA ALA A 253 -15.80 15.97 -18.75
C ALA A 253 -16.13 17.29 -19.48
N ASP A 254 -15.45 18.39 -19.14
CA ASP A 254 -15.65 19.69 -19.78
C ASP A 254 -15.26 19.67 -21.27
N ARG A 255 -14.15 19.00 -21.62
CA ARG A 255 -13.75 18.81 -23.02
C ARG A 255 -14.81 18.03 -23.80
N GLY A 256 -15.30 16.93 -23.24
CA GLY A 256 -16.36 16.13 -23.86
C GLY A 256 -17.67 16.91 -24.05
N MET A 257 -18.11 17.64 -23.02
CA MET A 257 -19.29 18.49 -23.08
C MET A 257 -19.16 19.62 -24.09
N LYS A 258 -17.97 20.21 -24.24
CA LYS A 258 -17.71 21.22 -25.26
C LYS A 258 -17.87 20.64 -26.67
N ARG A 259 -17.32 19.46 -26.94
CA ARG A 259 -17.46 18.79 -28.24
C ARG A 259 -18.92 18.48 -28.59
N LEU A 260 -19.75 18.12 -27.60
CA LEU A 260 -21.20 17.96 -27.80
C LEU A 260 -21.90 19.28 -28.17
N ARG A 261 -21.51 20.40 -27.53
CA ARG A 261 -22.04 21.73 -27.88
C ARG A 261 -21.67 22.11 -29.32
N ASP A 262 -20.43 21.87 -29.72
CA ASP A 262 -19.94 22.16 -31.07
C ASP A 262 -20.72 21.36 -32.14
N LEU A 263 -21.04 20.09 -31.88
CA LEU A 263 -21.91 19.29 -32.77
C LEU A 263 -23.34 19.86 -32.86
N ASN A 264 -23.91 20.26 -31.72
CA ASN A 264 -25.25 20.87 -31.69
C ASN A 264 -25.29 22.21 -32.44
N ASP A 265 -24.24 23.02 -32.35
CA ASP A 265 -24.14 24.28 -33.09
C ASP A 265 -24.06 24.02 -34.60
N ARG A 266 -23.22 23.07 -35.05
CA ARG A 266 -23.15 22.64 -36.46
C ARG A 266 -24.50 22.12 -36.97
N ARG A 267 -25.24 21.38 -36.14
CA ARG A 267 -26.60 20.91 -36.46
C ARG A 267 -27.56 22.09 -36.69
N ASN A 268 -27.55 23.08 -35.80
CA ASN A 268 -28.40 24.27 -35.88
C ASN A 268 -28.06 25.15 -37.10
N GLU A 269 -26.79 25.23 -37.48
CA GLU A 269 -26.36 25.91 -38.70
C GLU A 269 -26.92 25.26 -39.96
N ILE A 270 -27.02 23.92 -40.00
CA ILE A 270 -27.63 23.22 -41.13
C ILE A 270 -29.14 23.45 -41.17
N TYR A 271 -29.82 23.43 -40.02
CA TYR A 271 -31.26 23.70 -39.93
C TYR A 271 -31.65 25.12 -40.34
N SER A 272 -30.73 26.09 -40.22
CA SER A 272 -30.98 27.50 -40.54
C SER A 272 -30.64 27.88 -41.99
N ARG A 273 -30.12 26.94 -42.80
CA ARG A 273 -29.87 27.09 -44.24
C ARG A 273 -31.02 26.54 -45.08
#